data_AF-A0A661W3P4-F1
#
_entry.id   AF-A0A661W3P4-F1
#
_cell.length_a   1.000
_cell.length_b   1.000
_cell.length_c   1.000
_cell.angle_alpha   90.00
_cell.angle_beta   90.00
_cell.angle_gamma   90.00
#
_symmetry.space_group_name_H-M   'P 1'
#
loop_
_entity.id
_entity.type
_entity.pdbx_description
1 polymer ?
#
loop_
_entity_poly.entity_id
_entity_poly.type
_entity_poly.pdbx_seq_one_letter_code
_entity_poly.pdbx_strand_id
1 'polypeptide(L)'
;MKNYPFRSRAVLMFITLAVVLAGCGGALPPDAKKAVLSAFDPGQKVHIHSAQQVEPLQEDLEMGAEEVWCVNVTFTCWSCAHGEYRTCADSRLVRRIGGNWEVSLVLTEEDKEKWEARGCELIPDVVGAH
;
A
#
# COMPACT_ATOMS: atom_id res chain seq x y z
N MET A 1 -54.53 32.99 9.17
CA MET A 1 -53.46 33.34 8.21
C MET A 1 -52.19 32.58 8.60
N LYS A 2 -51.48 32.07 7.59
CA LYS A 2 -50.35 31.13 7.65
C LYS A 2 -49.17 31.65 8.49
N ASN A 3 -48.42 30.74 9.12
CA ASN A 3 -46.95 30.76 9.18
C ASN A 3 -46.38 29.47 9.81
N TYR A 4 -45.67 28.68 8.99
CA TYR A 4 -44.68 27.66 9.34
C TYR A 4 -43.56 27.76 8.26
N PRO A 5 -42.32 27.30 8.47
CA PRO A 5 -41.46 27.48 9.65
C PRO A 5 -40.03 27.93 9.24
N PHE A 6 -39.39 28.79 10.04
CA PHE A 6 -37.97 29.14 9.87
C PHE A 6 -37.11 28.21 10.75
N ARG A 7 -37.01 26.93 10.40
CA ARG A 7 -36.19 25.94 11.13
C ARG A 7 -35.54 24.91 10.20
N SER A 8 -34.72 25.38 9.26
CA SER A 8 -33.90 24.49 8.40
C SER A 8 -32.58 25.15 8.00
N ARG A 9 -31.76 25.62 8.95
CA ARG A 9 -30.41 26.16 8.63
C ARG A 9 -29.26 25.63 9.49
N ALA A 10 -29.51 24.71 10.42
CA ALA A 10 -28.46 24.21 11.32
C ALA A 10 -27.88 22.83 10.93
N VAL A 11 -28.46 22.13 9.96
CA VAL A 11 -28.06 20.73 9.65
C VAL A 11 -27.07 20.63 8.47
N LEU A 12 -26.88 21.70 7.69
CA LEU A 12 -26.07 21.64 6.45
C LEU A 12 -24.57 21.97 6.63
N MET A 13 -24.09 22.25 7.85
CA MET A 13 -22.71 22.69 8.08
C MET A 13 -21.77 21.65 8.71
N PHE A 14 -22.24 20.44 9.01
CA PHE A 14 -21.40 19.38 9.62
C PHE A 14 -20.98 18.26 8.66
N ILE A 15 -21.47 18.24 7.40
CA ILE A 15 -21.15 17.18 6.44
C ILE A 15 -19.97 17.55 5.51
N THR A 16 -19.56 18.82 5.48
CA THR A 16 -18.44 19.26 4.63
C THR A 16 -17.05 19.06 5.25
N LEU A 17 -16.96 18.59 6.51
CA LEU A 17 -15.68 18.29 7.18
C LEU A 17 -15.39 16.77 7.26
N ALA A 18 -15.82 16.02 6.25
CA ALA A 18 -15.50 14.59 6.10
C ALA A 18 -14.90 14.28 4.70
N VAL A 19 -14.36 15.29 4.00
CA VAL A 19 -13.92 15.18 2.60
C VAL A 19 -12.45 15.60 2.38
N VAL A 20 -11.60 15.68 3.43
CA VAL A 20 -10.21 16.18 3.27
C VAL A 20 -9.11 15.25 3.82
N LEU A 21 -9.42 14.03 4.29
CA LEU A 21 -8.42 13.08 4.77
C LEU A 21 -8.78 11.70 4.18
N ALA A 22 -7.99 10.97 3.39
CA ALA A 22 -6.61 11.12 2.97
C ALA A 22 -6.47 10.40 1.62
N GLY A 23 -6.66 11.15 0.51
CA GLY A 23 -6.27 10.72 -0.84
C GLY A 23 -4.89 11.26 -1.22
N CYS A 24 -4.06 11.61 -0.24
CA CYS A 24 -2.67 11.98 -0.47
C CYS A 24 -1.85 10.69 -0.42
N GLY A 25 -1.68 10.06 -1.58
CA GLY A 25 -0.62 9.08 -1.77
C GLY A 25 0.71 9.78 -1.52
N GLY A 26 1.16 9.75 -0.27
CA GLY A 26 2.49 10.23 0.08
C GLY A 26 3.52 9.45 -0.73
N ALA A 27 4.62 10.09 -1.09
CA ALA A 27 5.74 9.34 -1.62
C ALA A 27 6.30 8.44 -0.51
N LEU A 28 6.62 7.18 -0.84
CA LEU A 28 7.25 6.26 0.11
C LEU A 28 8.49 6.94 0.72
N PRO A 29 8.60 7.04 2.07
CA PRO A 29 9.73 7.70 2.71
C PRO A 29 11.08 7.11 2.26
N PRO A 30 12.16 7.92 2.16
CA PRO A 30 13.46 7.43 1.67
C PRO A 30 14.01 6.23 2.45
N ASP A 31 13.83 6.20 3.77
CA ASP A 31 14.29 5.10 4.62
C ASP A 31 13.46 3.83 4.40
N ALA A 32 12.14 3.96 4.24
CA ALA A 32 11.26 2.85 3.86
C ALA A 32 11.62 2.29 2.48
N LYS A 33 11.88 3.18 1.51
CA LYS A 33 12.36 2.81 0.18
C LYS A 33 13.69 2.04 0.26
N LYS A 34 14.62 2.49 1.09
CA LYS A 34 15.90 1.79 1.31
C LYS A 34 15.66 0.41 1.90
N ALA A 35 14.79 0.28 2.89
CA ALA A 35 14.45 -1.00 3.50
C ALA A 35 13.89 -1.98 2.46
N VAL A 36 12.93 -1.54 1.64
CA VAL A 36 12.35 -2.35 0.55
C VAL A 36 13.42 -2.83 -0.42
N LEU A 37 14.28 -1.92 -0.90
CA LEU A 37 15.28 -2.25 -1.92
C LEU A 37 16.46 -3.06 -1.37
N SER A 38 16.73 -2.99 -0.07
CA SER A 38 17.85 -3.70 0.56
C SER A 38 17.69 -5.22 0.61
N ALA A 39 16.46 -5.74 0.43
CA ALA A 39 16.22 -7.18 0.42
C ALA A 39 16.41 -7.82 -0.97
N PHE A 40 16.95 -7.10 -1.94
CA PHE A 40 17.28 -7.60 -3.28
C PHE A 40 18.79 -7.67 -3.49
N ASP A 41 19.23 -8.55 -4.39
CA ASP A 41 20.65 -8.75 -4.66
C ASP A 41 21.30 -7.51 -5.31
N PRO A 42 22.56 -7.19 -4.93
CA PRO A 42 23.32 -6.14 -5.59
C PRO A 42 23.47 -6.44 -7.09
N GLY A 43 22.86 -5.61 -7.94
CA GLY A 43 22.89 -5.76 -9.40
C GLY A 43 21.57 -6.18 -10.02
N GLN A 44 20.58 -6.56 -9.21
CA GLN A 44 19.21 -6.75 -9.69
C GLN A 44 18.59 -5.39 -10.02
N LYS A 45 17.98 -5.28 -11.22
CA LYS A 45 17.24 -4.08 -11.62
C LYS A 45 15.88 -4.10 -10.96
N VAL A 46 15.75 -3.41 -9.83
CA VAL A 46 14.55 -3.36 -9.00
C VAL A 46 13.93 -1.96 -9.08
N HIS A 47 12.61 -1.91 -9.25
CA HIS A 47 11.85 -0.67 -9.36
C HIS A 47 10.61 -0.76 -8.46
N ILE A 48 10.37 0.28 -7.65
CA ILE A 48 9.07 0.42 -6.97
C ILE A 48 8.06 0.86 -8.04
N HIS A 49 7.10 -0.02 -8.32
CA HIS A 49 6.03 0.23 -9.29
C HIS A 49 4.98 1.17 -8.71
N SER A 50 4.51 0.87 -7.50
CA SER A 50 3.59 1.72 -6.75
C SER A 50 3.83 1.61 -5.25
N ALA A 51 3.48 2.67 -4.53
CA ALA A 51 3.48 2.70 -3.08
C ALA A 51 2.26 3.46 -2.60
N GLN A 52 1.48 2.84 -1.72
CA GLN A 52 0.25 3.39 -1.18
C GLN A 52 0.31 3.29 0.35
N GLN A 53 0.19 4.43 1.02
CA GLN A 53 -0.03 4.44 2.46
C GLN A 53 -1.46 4.02 2.74
N VAL A 54 -1.65 3.15 3.73
CA VAL A 54 -2.96 2.64 4.14
C VAL A 54 -3.12 2.72 5.64
N GLU A 55 -4.38 2.72 6.09
CA GLU A 55 -4.68 2.61 7.51
C GLU A 55 -4.20 1.25 8.05
N PRO A 56 -3.49 1.22 9.20
CA PRO A 56 -3.08 -0.01 9.83
C PRO A 56 -4.30 -0.87 10.21
N LEU A 57 -4.22 -2.19 9.99
CA LEU A 57 -5.21 -3.11 10.54
C LEU A 57 -4.99 -3.34 12.03
N GLN A 58 -5.97 -3.96 12.69
CA GLN A 58 -5.90 -4.30 14.12
C GLN A 58 -4.62 -5.10 14.47
N GLU A 59 -4.23 -6.06 13.63
CA GLU A 59 -3.00 -6.84 13.81
C GLU A 59 -1.72 -5.96 13.71
N ASP A 60 -1.72 -4.95 12.84
CA ASP A 60 -0.58 -4.04 12.68
C ASP A 60 -0.46 -3.15 13.93
N LEU A 61 -1.59 -2.67 14.44
CA LEU A 61 -1.66 -1.89 15.68
C LEU A 61 -1.19 -2.71 16.90
N GLU A 62 -1.56 -3.99 16.97
CA GLU A 62 -1.09 -4.91 18.02
C GLU A 62 0.44 -5.14 17.96
N MET A 63 1.02 -5.07 16.76
CA MET A 63 2.46 -5.06 16.55
C MET A 63 3.13 -3.71 16.83
N GLY A 64 2.36 -2.65 17.10
CA GLY A 64 2.86 -1.30 17.31
C GLY A 64 3.21 -0.56 16.01
N ALA A 65 2.58 -0.90 14.89
CA ALA A 65 2.76 -0.19 13.64
C ALA A 65 2.11 1.20 13.67
N GLU A 66 2.94 2.22 13.43
CA GLU A 66 2.55 3.63 13.35
C GLU A 66 2.12 4.01 11.92
N GLU A 67 2.75 3.40 10.92
CA GLU A 67 2.47 3.62 9.50
C GLU A 67 2.53 2.29 8.75
N VAL A 68 1.63 2.10 7.78
CA VAL A 68 1.59 0.92 6.93
C VAL A 68 1.54 1.34 5.47
N TRP A 69 2.34 0.69 4.65
CA TRP A 69 2.51 0.98 3.23
C TRP A 69 2.42 -0.31 2.42
N CYS A 70 1.53 -0.32 1.44
CA CYS A 70 1.46 -1.33 0.40
C CYS A 70 2.40 -0.92 -0.73
N VAL A 71 3.49 -1.67 -0.93
CA VAL A 71 4.51 -1.38 -1.93
C VAL A 71 4.57 -2.51 -2.96
N ASN A 72 4.29 -2.18 -4.22
CA ASN A 72 4.46 -3.09 -5.34
C ASN A 72 5.80 -2.85 -6.01
N VAL A 73 6.54 -3.92 -6.27
CA VAL A 73 7.89 -3.88 -6.79
C VAL A 73 7.97 -4.72 -8.05
N THR A 74 8.67 -4.22 -9.07
CA THR A 74 9.04 -5.00 -10.25
C THR A 74 10.54 -5.18 -10.32
N PHE A 75 11.00 -6.34 -10.78
CA PHE A 75 12.41 -6.66 -10.89
C PHE A 75 12.69 -7.65 -12.00
N THR A 76 13.94 -7.75 -12.44
CA THR A 76 14.35 -8.80 -13.37
C THR A 76 14.57 -10.11 -12.62
N CYS A 77 13.94 -11.21 -13.07
CA CYS A 77 14.16 -12.56 -12.54
C CYS A 77 14.27 -13.61 -13.65
N TRP A 78 14.92 -14.73 -13.37
CA TRP A 78 15.04 -15.84 -14.32
C TRP A 78 13.75 -16.67 -14.31
N SER A 79 13.09 -16.81 -15.47
CA SER A 79 11.92 -17.67 -15.59
C SER A 79 12.31 -19.06 -16.04
N CYS A 80 12.15 -20.06 -15.17
CA CYS A 80 12.36 -21.46 -15.53
C CYS A 80 11.40 -21.96 -16.62
N ALA A 81 10.18 -21.41 -16.68
CA ALA A 81 9.18 -21.79 -17.68
C ALA A 81 9.51 -21.31 -19.10
N HIS A 82 10.21 -20.18 -19.21
CA HIS A 82 10.57 -19.58 -20.50
C HIS A 82 12.06 -19.72 -20.85
N GLY A 83 12.91 -20.09 -19.89
CA GLY A 83 14.36 -20.23 -20.11
C GLY A 83 15.07 -18.90 -20.40
N GLU A 84 14.52 -17.79 -19.90
CA GLU A 84 15.06 -16.44 -20.11
C GLU A 84 14.77 -15.52 -18.92
N TYR A 85 15.48 -14.39 -18.85
CA TYR A 85 15.19 -13.34 -17.88
C TYR A 85 13.91 -12.58 -18.26
N ARG A 86 13.04 -12.36 -17.29
CA ARG A 86 11.75 -11.69 -17.43
C ARG A 86 11.61 -10.60 -16.37
N THR A 87 10.68 -9.68 -16.60
CA THR A 87 10.17 -8.83 -15.52
C THR A 87 9.32 -9.68 -14.61
N CYS A 88 9.47 -9.52 -13.31
CA CYS A 88 8.74 -10.20 -12.26
C CYS A 88 8.18 -9.13 -11.32
N ALA A 89 7.17 -9.49 -10.54
CA ALA A 89 6.45 -8.58 -9.67
C ALA A 89 6.26 -9.22 -8.30
N ASP A 90 6.50 -8.44 -7.24
CA ASP A 90 6.21 -8.83 -5.87
C ASP A 90 5.46 -7.68 -5.17
N SER A 91 4.60 -8.04 -4.21
CA SER A 91 3.95 -7.11 -3.30
C SER A 91 4.59 -7.20 -1.91
N ARG A 92 4.84 -6.05 -1.28
CA ARG A 92 5.51 -5.93 0.01
C ARG A 92 4.76 -5.00 0.95
N LEU A 93 4.45 -5.52 2.13
CA LEU A 93 3.83 -4.74 3.20
C LEU A 93 4.95 -4.14 4.06
N VAL A 94 5.00 -2.82 4.12
CA VAL A 94 6.05 -2.06 4.79
C VAL A 94 5.44 -1.35 6.00
N ARG A 95 5.99 -1.61 7.18
CA ARG A 95 5.46 -1.11 8.45
C ARG A 95 6.49 -0.28 9.17
N ARG A 96 6.07 0.81 9.81
CA ARG A 96 6.90 1.58 10.73
C ARG A 96 6.60 1.12 12.17
N ILE A 97 7.56 0.48 12.83
CA ILE A 97 7.40 -0.05 14.19
C ILE A 97 8.56 0.45 15.05
N GLY A 98 8.26 1.22 16.09
CA GLY A 98 9.27 1.72 17.04
C GLY A 98 10.41 2.49 16.35
N GLY A 99 10.10 3.25 15.29
CA GLY A 99 11.08 4.00 14.50
C GLY A 99 11.87 3.20 13.46
N ASN A 100 11.62 1.89 13.32
CA ASN A 100 12.23 1.04 12.29
C ASN A 100 11.23 0.72 11.18
N TRP A 101 11.75 0.39 9.99
CA TRP A 101 10.96 -0.05 8.85
C TRP A 101 11.07 -1.57 8.69
N GLU A 102 9.96 -2.26 8.90
CA GLU A 102 9.83 -3.69 8.67
C GLU A 102 9.19 -3.97 7.32
N VAL A 103 9.65 -5.01 6.61
CA VAL A 103 9.19 -5.37 5.28
C VAL A 103 8.77 -6.84 5.28
N SER A 104 7.52 -7.11 4.92
CA SER A 104 6.97 -8.46 4.74
C SER A 104 6.61 -8.71 3.29
N LEU A 105 6.87 -9.91 2.78
CA LEU A 105 6.40 -10.34 1.46
C LEU A 105 4.93 -10.76 1.54
N VAL A 106 4.17 -10.45 0.51
CA VAL A 106 2.78 -10.90 0.33
C VAL A 106 2.82 -12.10 -0.61
N LEU A 107 2.72 -13.32 -0.06
CA LEU A 107 2.93 -14.54 -0.84
C LEU A 107 1.75 -15.50 -0.73
N THR A 108 1.21 -15.65 0.48
CA THR A 108 0.14 -16.60 0.74
C THR A 108 -1.23 -16.02 0.38
N GLU A 109 -2.23 -16.88 0.22
CA GLU A 109 -3.61 -16.41 0.01
C GLU A 109 -4.11 -15.58 1.20
N GLU A 110 -3.72 -15.93 2.44
CA GLU A 110 -4.04 -15.13 3.62
C GLU A 110 -3.41 -13.72 3.53
N ASP A 111 -2.17 -13.60 3.08
CA ASP A 111 -1.52 -12.29 2.90
C ASP A 111 -2.24 -11.46 1.84
N LYS A 112 -2.70 -12.09 0.76
CA LYS A 112 -3.44 -11.41 -0.32
C LYS A 112 -4.82 -10.94 0.15
N GLU A 113 -5.56 -11.77 0.88
CA GLU A 113 -6.84 -11.35 1.48
C GLU A 113 -6.65 -10.14 2.40
N LYS A 114 -5.60 -10.16 3.22
CA LYS A 114 -5.20 -9.06 4.11
C LYS A 114 -4.77 -7.81 3.32
N TRP A 115 -4.09 -7.99 2.20
CA TRP A 115 -3.70 -6.90 1.29
C TRP A 115 -4.91 -6.23 0.67
N GLU A 116 -5.86 -7.02 0.15
CA GLU A 116 -7.11 -6.53 -0.42
C GLU A 116 -8.00 -5.86 0.64
N ALA A 117 -8.05 -6.40 1.86
CA ALA A 117 -8.79 -5.80 2.97
C ALA A 117 -8.29 -4.39 3.35
N ARG A 118 -7.01 -4.08 3.08
CA ARG A 118 -6.44 -2.73 3.23
C ARG A 118 -6.77 -1.80 2.07
N GLY A 119 -7.47 -2.30 1.04
CA GLY A 119 -7.75 -1.56 -0.20
C GLY A 119 -6.51 -1.37 -1.07
N CYS A 120 -5.52 -2.26 -0.94
CA CYS A 120 -4.29 -2.20 -1.72
C CYS A 120 -4.47 -2.90 -3.06
N GLU A 121 -3.98 -2.26 -4.13
CA GLU A 121 -3.97 -2.86 -5.46
C GLU A 121 -2.88 -3.93 -5.55
N LEU A 122 -3.24 -5.16 -5.94
CA LEU A 122 -2.28 -6.17 -6.35
C LEU A 122 -1.90 -5.91 -7.80
N ILE A 123 -0.60 -5.82 -8.07
CA ILE A 123 -0.13 -5.94 -9.45
C ILE A 123 -0.19 -7.42 -9.83
N PRO A 124 -0.70 -7.76 -11.02
CA PRO A 124 -0.64 -9.14 -11.48
C PRO A 124 0.82 -9.57 -11.53
N ASP A 125 1.10 -10.84 -11.21
CA ASP A 125 2.41 -11.44 -11.48
C ASP A 125 2.71 -11.21 -12.96
N VAL A 126 3.62 -10.28 -13.24
CA VAL A 126 3.93 -9.89 -14.62
C VAL A 126 4.77 -11.01 -15.23
N VAL A 127 4.16 -12.15 -15.57
CA VAL A 127 4.67 -13.03 -16.62
C VAL A 127 4.28 -12.38 -17.96
N GLY A 128 4.76 -11.15 -18.17
CA GLY A 128 4.48 -10.36 -19.35
C GLY A 128 5.40 -10.80 -20.48
N ALA A 129 4.83 -11.52 -21.43
CA ALA A 129 5.41 -11.65 -22.77
C ALA A 129 5.60 -10.26 -23.37
N HIS A 130 6.86 -9.89 -23.57
CA HIS A 130 7.20 -9.30 -24.85
C HIS A 130 7.33 -10.42 -25.87
#